data_AF-A0A662EGQ0-F1
#
_entry.id   AF-A0A662EGQ0-F1
#
_cell.length_a   1.000
_cell.length_b   1.000
_cell.length_c   1.000
_cell.angle_alpha   90.00
_cell.angle_beta   90.00
_cell.angle_gamma   90.00
#
_symmetry.space_group_name_H-M   'P 1'
#
loop_
_entity.id
_entity.type
_entity.pdbx_description
1 polymer ?
#
loop_
_entity_poly.entity_id
_entity_poly.type
_entity_poly.pdbx_seq_one_letter_code
_entity_poly.pdbx_strand_id
1 'polypeptide(L)'
;GRVIIVDEFTGRLMPDRRYSGGLHQAIEAKEGLTIQRESQTLATITLQHYFRLYKGLAGMTGTAKTEEAEFKEIYGLDVVQIPTNRPLIRQALPDVIYRTRKAKFEAVADEVERLHKEGFPVLIGTTSIEDSEQLSRLLKRRKLPHQVLNAKHHEREAQIVAQAGRLGAITIATNMAGRGTDILLGGNPEFRARQEADPDEEPEKYRELLEKYKKEAAEERAAIVRKADPDSPYGKRCLAQIRKWCQETGRPFWPEEWRDRLYEGGLHVIGCQRHEARRIDDQLAGRAGRQGDPGTAQFFMSLEDDLLRIFGGERIASLMERLGVKEGEPITHNLLTRSIRRAQKRVEERNFEIRKRLLEYDEVMGKQREAIYSLRERFLLPAKGQTPDSQELMGYLSEMVAEYAEVLTERYAPPSSGPEAWDLPGLAKALERISQPAPSAQALSEAKRWEGLVELVREALVGQLERQRERLAPHFPIVARLVLLRVVDENWRQHLLELDDLKEVIGWRAYGGRDPLTEFKREAHRLFQEMLLRAEEEALTFLLSPKLTVRGAPPPPEAMPVGTPAAGEGTSTTAVKPQPAERAGKEPKFKAKVGRNDPCPCGSGKKYKHCCGKDAT
;
A
#
# COMPACT_ATOMS: atom_id res chain seq x y z
N GLY A 1 -9.39 22.61 -10.91
CA GLY A 1 -8.77 22.01 -9.71
C GLY A 1 -8.89 20.50 -9.77
N ARG A 2 -8.23 19.77 -8.88
CA ARG A 2 -8.42 18.31 -8.71
C ARG A 2 -8.57 18.00 -7.22
N VAL A 3 -9.41 17.04 -6.88
CA VAL A 3 -9.54 16.54 -5.50
C VAL A 3 -8.30 15.70 -5.19
N ILE A 4 -7.65 15.93 -4.05
CA ILE A 4 -6.52 15.14 -3.56
C ILE A 4 -6.86 14.65 -2.15
N ILE A 5 -6.82 13.35 -1.95
CA ILE A 5 -7.09 12.75 -0.65
C ILE A 5 -5.88 12.98 0.27
N VAL A 6 -6.14 13.29 1.54
CA VAL A 6 -5.11 13.40 2.58
C VAL A 6 -5.27 12.22 3.53
N ASP A 7 -4.20 11.46 3.73
CA ASP A 7 -4.17 10.36 4.69
C ASP A 7 -4.22 10.91 6.11
N GLU A 8 -5.19 10.47 6.91
CA GLU A 8 -5.44 11.01 8.26
C GLU A 8 -4.31 10.69 9.25
N PHE A 9 -3.68 9.51 9.13
CA PHE A 9 -2.65 9.06 10.06
C PHE A 9 -1.28 9.66 9.76
N THR A 10 -0.98 9.87 8.48
CA THR A 10 0.34 10.30 8.02
C THR A 10 0.35 11.73 7.50
N GLY A 11 -0.80 12.38 7.31
CA GLY A 11 -0.90 13.72 6.73
C GLY A 11 -0.47 13.79 5.26
N ARG A 12 -0.22 12.64 4.62
CA ARG A 12 0.33 12.54 3.26
C ARG A 12 -0.75 12.82 2.23
N LEU A 13 -0.40 13.62 1.23
CA LEU A 13 -1.22 13.77 0.02
C LEU A 13 -1.15 12.48 -0.80
N MET A 14 -2.30 11.96 -1.21
CA MET A 14 -2.44 10.76 -2.02
C MET A 14 -3.02 11.14 -3.39
N PRO A 15 -2.21 11.74 -4.29
CA PRO A 15 -2.68 12.25 -5.58
C PRO A 15 -3.15 11.15 -6.53
N ASP A 16 -2.67 9.93 -6.33
CA ASP A 16 -2.99 8.77 -7.18
C ASP A 16 -4.17 7.96 -6.63
N ARG A 17 -4.83 8.44 -5.56
CA ARG A 17 -5.99 7.78 -4.95
C ARG A 17 -7.27 8.56 -5.18
N ARG A 18 -8.35 7.82 -5.41
CA ARG A 18 -9.71 8.34 -5.59
C ARG A 18 -10.67 7.53 -4.72
N TYR A 19 -11.82 8.13 -4.38
CA TYR A 19 -12.88 7.42 -3.67
C TYR A 19 -13.68 6.57 -4.67
N SER A 20 -14.04 5.34 -4.29
CA SER A 20 -14.83 4.41 -5.11
C SER A 20 -16.33 4.68 -5.04
N GLY A 21 -17.12 3.95 -5.83
CA GLY A 21 -18.59 3.96 -5.76
C GLY A 21 -19.22 5.30 -6.13
N GLY A 22 -18.66 6.01 -7.10
CA GLY A 22 -19.11 7.35 -7.47
C GLY A 22 -18.85 8.47 -6.45
N LEU A 23 -18.30 8.19 -5.25
CA LEU A 23 -18.14 9.20 -4.19
C LEU A 23 -17.16 10.30 -4.59
N HIS A 24 -16.10 9.96 -5.33
CA HIS A 24 -15.14 10.96 -5.79
C HIS A 24 -15.77 11.91 -6.79
N GLN A 25 -16.62 11.39 -7.68
CA GLN A 25 -17.40 12.15 -8.64
C GLN A 25 -18.40 13.07 -7.93
N ALA A 26 -19.02 12.60 -6.84
CA ALA A 26 -19.91 13.41 -6.02
C ALA A 26 -19.15 14.58 -5.34
N ILE A 27 -17.93 14.35 -4.85
CA ILE A 27 -17.08 15.41 -4.28
C ILE A 27 -16.62 16.38 -5.37
N GLU A 28 -16.22 15.88 -6.53
CA GLU A 28 -15.88 16.71 -7.69
C GLU A 28 -17.06 17.60 -8.10
N ALA A 29 -18.27 17.04 -8.13
CA ALA A 29 -19.50 17.79 -8.42
C ALA A 29 -19.80 18.84 -7.33
N LYS A 30 -19.67 18.47 -6.05
CA LYS A 30 -19.88 19.37 -4.91
C LYS A 30 -18.95 20.59 -4.95
N GLU A 31 -17.69 20.39 -5.32
CA GLU A 31 -16.67 21.44 -5.40
C GLU A 31 -16.65 22.14 -6.78
N GLY A 32 -17.62 21.86 -7.66
CA GLY A 32 -17.74 22.50 -8.98
C GLY A 32 -16.60 22.15 -9.95
N LEU A 33 -16.00 20.97 -9.81
CA LEU A 33 -14.91 20.47 -10.64
C LEU A 33 -15.42 19.60 -11.80
N THR A 34 -14.58 19.44 -12.83
CA THR A 34 -14.89 18.54 -13.96
C THR A 34 -14.95 17.08 -13.48
N ILE A 35 -16.12 16.46 -13.60
CA ILE A 35 -16.36 15.07 -13.20
C ILE A 35 -15.61 14.14 -14.15
N GLN A 36 -14.72 13.32 -13.59
CA GLN A 36 -13.98 12.34 -14.39
C GLN A 36 -14.67 10.98 -14.38
N ARG A 37 -14.36 10.14 -15.39
CA ARG A 37 -14.86 8.76 -15.46
C ARG A 37 -14.47 7.96 -14.21
N GLU A 38 -15.33 7.01 -13.86
CA GLU A 38 -15.13 6.13 -12.72
C GLU A 38 -13.87 5.27 -12.89
N SER A 39 -13.13 5.14 -11.80
CA SER A 39 -11.97 4.24 -11.71
C SER A 39 -12.46 2.83 -11.41
N GLN A 40 -12.10 1.88 -12.26
CA GLN A 40 -12.42 0.46 -12.05
C GLN A 40 -11.22 -0.27 -11.42
N THR A 41 -11.50 -1.18 -10.50
CA THR A 41 -10.50 -2.07 -9.90
C THR A 41 -9.99 -3.07 -10.94
N LEU A 42 -8.73 -2.96 -11.36
CA LEU A 42 -8.08 -3.94 -12.25
C LEU A 42 -7.38 -5.07 -11.49
N ALA A 43 -6.80 -4.73 -10.33
CA ALA A 43 -6.13 -5.66 -9.46
C ALA A 43 -6.11 -5.08 -8.04
N THR A 44 -6.32 -5.95 -7.06
CA THR A 44 -6.24 -5.62 -5.63
C THR A 44 -5.46 -6.73 -4.95
N ILE A 45 -4.72 -6.39 -3.91
CA ILE A 45 -4.15 -7.36 -2.97
C ILE A 45 -4.04 -6.69 -1.60
N THR A 46 -4.39 -7.40 -0.53
CA THR A 46 -4.15 -6.89 0.82
C THR A 46 -2.66 -6.97 1.16
N LEU A 47 -2.18 -6.10 2.06
CA LEU A 47 -0.80 -6.20 2.54
C LEU A 47 -0.53 -7.55 3.19
N GLN A 48 -1.52 -8.07 3.93
CA GLN A 48 -1.50 -9.38 4.57
C GLN A 48 -1.21 -10.49 3.56
N HIS A 49 -2.01 -10.58 2.51
CA HIS A 49 -1.82 -11.59 1.46
C HIS A 49 -0.52 -11.35 0.70
N TYR A 50 -0.22 -10.10 0.33
CA TYR A 50 1.00 -9.76 -0.39
C TYR A 50 2.27 -10.25 0.30
N PHE A 51 2.40 -10.04 1.62
CA PHE A 51 3.56 -10.51 2.36
C PHE A 51 3.58 -12.05 2.54
N ARG A 52 2.42 -12.72 2.52
CA ARG A 52 2.35 -14.20 2.54
C ARG A 52 2.88 -14.86 1.26
N LEU A 53 2.99 -14.12 0.16
CA LEU A 53 3.57 -14.63 -1.10
C LEU A 53 5.10 -14.83 -1.00
N TYR A 54 5.76 -14.22 -0.02
CA TYR A 54 7.21 -14.34 0.15
C TYR A 54 7.56 -15.71 0.75
N LYS A 55 8.53 -16.41 0.15
CA LYS A 55 9.03 -17.69 0.67
C LYS A 55 9.59 -17.60 2.10
N GLY A 56 10.14 -16.45 2.47
CA GLY A 56 10.61 -16.15 3.81
C GLY A 56 10.22 -14.72 4.17
N LEU A 57 9.64 -14.56 5.37
CA LEU A 57 9.18 -13.28 5.87
C LEU A 57 9.80 -13.03 7.25
N ALA A 58 10.37 -11.84 7.44
CA ALA A 58 10.91 -11.39 8.71
C ALA A 58 10.65 -9.88 8.85
N GLY A 59 10.60 -9.39 10.08
CA GLY A 59 10.35 -7.98 10.37
C GLY A 59 11.02 -7.54 11.65
N MET A 60 11.27 -6.23 11.74
CA MET A 60 11.84 -5.60 12.93
C MET A 60 11.03 -4.37 13.33
N THR A 61 10.76 -4.22 14.61
CA THR A 61 10.09 -3.04 15.18
C THR A 61 10.33 -3.00 16.68
N GLY A 62 10.28 -1.80 17.27
CA GLY A 62 10.45 -1.62 18.72
C GLY A 62 9.21 -2.02 19.55
N THR A 63 8.05 -2.23 18.92
CA THR A 63 6.76 -2.39 19.62
C THR A 63 5.92 -3.55 19.09
N ALA A 64 6.53 -4.67 18.69
CA ALA A 64 5.78 -5.83 18.16
C ALA A 64 5.11 -6.70 19.23
N LYS A 65 5.63 -6.72 20.46
CA LYS A 65 5.24 -7.72 21.46
C LYS A 65 3.75 -7.65 21.86
N THR A 66 3.12 -6.48 21.75
CA THR A 66 1.68 -6.33 22.02
C THR A 66 0.81 -7.01 20.96
N GLU A 67 1.29 -7.11 19.73
CA GLU A 67 0.57 -7.66 18.58
C GLU A 67 1.05 -9.08 18.22
N GLU A 68 1.73 -9.78 19.12
CA GLU A 68 2.31 -11.10 18.87
C GLU A 68 1.26 -12.11 18.39
N ALA A 69 0.07 -12.11 18.99
CA ALA A 69 -1.02 -12.97 18.57
C ALA A 69 -1.44 -12.71 17.11
N GLU A 70 -1.52 -11.44 16.71
CA GLU A 70 -1.86 -11.05 15.33
C GLU A 70 -0.75 -11.46 14.34
N PHE A 71 0.53 -11.23 14.69
CA PHE A 71 1.64 -11.66 13.84
C PHE A 71 1.67 -13.17 13.63
N LYS A 72 1.37 -13.93 14.68
CA LYS A 72 1.31 -15.39 14.63
C LYS A 72 0.10 -15.88 13.84
N GLU A 73 -1.08 -15.33 14.07
CA GLU A 73 -2.32 -15.76 13.39
C GLU A 73 -2.31 -15.41 11.90
N ILE A 74 -1.87 -14.20 11.54
CA ILE A 74 -1.94 -13.71 10.15
C ILE A 74 -0.73 -14.15 9.32
N TYR A 75 0.48 -14.07 9.88
CA TYR A 75 1.72 -14.25 9.14
C TYR A 75 2.51 -15.50 9.56
N GLY A 76 2.09 -16.21 10.61
CA GLY A 76 2.88 -17.31 11.17
C GLY A 76 4.21 -16.86 11.79
N LEU A 77 4.32 -15.59 12.19
CA LEU A 77 5.56 -15.01 12.72
C LEU A 77 5.54 -14.98 14.25
N ASP A 78 6.54 -15.57 14.87
CA ASP A 78 6.80 -15.41 16.30
C ASP A 78 7.49 -14.08 16.60
N VAL A 79 7.21 -13.48 17.76
CA VAL A 79 7.79 -12.20 18.17
C VAL A 79 8.81 -12.41 19.29
N VAL A 80 10.08 -12.29 18.92
CA VAL A 80 11.20 -12.36 19.86
C VAL A 80 11.58 -10.96 20.33
N GLN A 81 11.54 -10.73 21.64
CA GLN A 81 12.01 -9.48 22.23
C GLN A 81 13.52 -9.54 22.45
N ILE A 82 14.28 -8.78 21.66
CA ILE A 82 15.73 -8.67 21.81
C ILE A 82 16.05 -7.71 22.97
N PRO A 83 16.89 -8.10 23.95
CA PRO A 83 17.33 -7.20 25.01
C PRO A 83 18.02 -5.96 24.45
N THR A 84 17.84 -4.83 25.13
CA THR A 84 18.49 -3.57 24.71
C THR A 84 19.99 -3.63 24.94
N ASN A 85 20.77 -2.95 24.09
CA ASN A 85 22.23 -2.86 24.22
C ASN A 85 22.68 -2.23 25.55
N ARG A 86 21.89 -1.28 26.05
CA ARG A 86 22.10 -0.58 27.33
C ARG A 86 20.78 -0.55 28.13
N PRO A 87 20.83 -0.45 29.47
CA PRO A 87 19.63 -0.43 30.30
C PRO A 87 18.78 0.81 30.00
N LEU A 88 17.48 0.62 29.81
CA LEU A 88 16.53 1.72 29.60
C LEU A 88 16.22 2.40 30.94
N ILE A 89 16.63 3.67 31.10
CA ILE A 89 16.42 4.47 32.34
C ILE A 89 15.39 5.61 32.17
N ARG A 90 14.74 5.67 30.99
CA ARG A 90 13.70 6.68 30.69
C ARG A 90 12.58 6.65 31.73
N GLN A 91 12.19 7.81 32.22
CA GLN A 91 11.06 7.96 33.12
C GLN A 91 9.75 8.14 32.34
N ALA A 92 8.78 7.27 32.59
CA ALA A 92 7.40 7.51 32.18
C ALA A 92 6.70 8.31 33.29
N LEU A 93 6.35 9.57 33.01
CA LEU A 93 5.62 10.42 33.92
C LEU A 93 4.11 10.11 33.85
N PRO A 94 3.34 10.31 34.94
CA PRO A 94 1.90 10.13 34.93
C PRO A 94 1.21 11.05 33.90
N ASP A 95 0.11 10.56 33.34
CA ASP A 95 -0.73 11.32 32.42
C ASP A 95 -1.38 12.50 33.15
N VAL A 96 -1.48 13.64 32.47
CA VAL A 96 -2.10 14.86 32.97
C VAL A 96 -3.38 15.12 32.18
N ILE A 97 -4.51 15.18 32.88
CA ILE A 97 -5.82 15.29 32.24
C ILE A 97 -6.46 16.63 32.60
N TYR A 98 -6.95 17.34 31.59
CA TYR A 98 -7.65 18.62 31.69
C TYR A 98 -9.11 18.50 31.27
N ARG A 99 -9.94 19.44 31.73
CA ARG A 99 -11.35 19.51 31.30
C ARG A 99 -11.47 19.92 29.83
N THR A 100 -10.79 20.99 29.43
CA THR A 100 -10.90 21.60 28.09
C THR A 100 -9.60 21.47 27.29
N ARG A 101 -9.71 21.44 25.96
CA ARG A 101 -8.56 21.46 25.05
C ARG A 101 -7.70 22.71 25.24
N LYS A 102 -8.32 23.86 25.49
CA LYS A 102 -7.62 25.12 25.73
C LYS A 102 -6.69 25.02 26.95
N ALA A 103 -7.20 24.54 28.08
CA ALA A 103 -6.39 24.36 29.29
C ALA A 103 -5.22 23.39 29.07
N LYS A 104 -5.47 22.28 28.34
CA LYS A 104 -4.42 21.33 27.96
C LYS A 104 -3.29 21.99 27.17
N PHE A 105 -3.61 22.74 26.11
CA PHE A 105 -2.59 23.36 25.25
C PHE A 105 -1.81 24.47 25.97
N GLU A 106 -2.46 25.26 26.82
CA GLU A 106 -1.76 26.25 27.66
C GLU A 106 -0.77 25.56 28.62
N ALA A 107 -1.20 24.48 29.29
CA ALA A 107 -0.32 23.72 30.18
C ALA A 107 0.85 23.05 29.44
N VAL A 108 0.63 22.54 28.23
CA VAL A 108 1.71 22.03 27.38
C VAL A 108 2.70 23.15 27.05
N ALA A 109 2.22 24.34 26.71
CA ALA A 109 3.08 25.48 26.43
C ALA A 109 3.86 25.95 27.66
N ASP A 110 3.25 25.94 28.86
CA ASP A 110 3.91 26.25 30.13
C ASP A 110 5.06 25.27 30.42
N GLU A 111 4.82 23.97 30.21
CA GLU A 111 5.84 22.94 30.44
C GLU A 111 6.98 23.02 29.41
N VAL A 112 6.67 23.26 28.14
CA VAL A 112 7.68 23.49 27.09
C VAL A 112 8.53 24.72 27.41
N GLU A 113 7.91 25.81 27.87
CA GLU A 113 8.61 27.03 28.26
C GLU A 113 9.57 26.78 29.43
N ARG A 114 9.13 26.05 30.46
CA ARG A 114 9.96 25.66 31.61
C ARG A 114 11.16 24.82 31.17
N LEU A 115 10.92 23.77 30.39
CA LEU A 115 11.97 22.86 29.89
C LEU A 115 12.97 23.59 28.98
N HIS A 116 12.49 24.47 28.10
CA HIS A 116 13.33 25.27 27.21
C HIS A 116 14.24 26.23 28.00
N LYS A 117 13.72 26.89 29.04
CA LYS A 117 14.51 27.75 29.94
C LYS A 117 15.57 26.96 30.72
N GLU A 118 15.28 25.71 31.05
CA GLU A 118 16.23 24.79 31.71
C GLU A 118 17.25 24.18 30.72
N GLY A 119 17.09 24.41 29.41
CA GLY A 119 17.98 23.94 28.35
C GLY A 119 17.66 22.54 27.81
N PHE A 120 16.57 21.89 28.24
CA PHE A 120 16.23 20.54 27.79
C PHE A 120 15.60 20.54 26.38
N PRO A 121 15.99 19.60 25.50
CA PRO A 121 15.28 19.40 24.24
C PRO A 121 13.89 18.79 24.47
N VAL A 122 12.91 19.27 23.70
CA VAL A 122 11.51 18.86 23.79
C VAL A 122 10.98 18.40 22.44
N LEU A 123 10.44 17.17 22.40
CA LEU A 123 9.69 16.64 21.27
C LEU A 123 8.20 16.58 21.65
N ILE A 124 7.35 17.23 20.85
CA ILE A 124 5.92 17.31 21.09
C ILE A 124 5.19 16.54 19.99
N GLY A 125 4.48 15.46 20.35
CA GLY A 125 3.66 14.68 19.44
C GLY A 125 2.20 15.11 19.49
N THR A 126 1.64 15.51 18.35
CA THR A 126 0.21 15.79 18.17
C THR A 126 -0.43 14.73 17.28
N THR A 127 -1.76 14.65 17.24
CA THR A 127 -2.50 13.68 16.41
C THR A 127 -2.95 14.23 15.06
N SER A 128 -3.00 15.56 14.91
CA SER A 128 -3.47 16.21 13.69
C SER A 128 -2.60 17.41 13.29
N ILE A 129 -2.61 17.76 12.00
CA ILE A 129 -1.91 18.94 11.49
C ILE A 129 -2.50 20.21 12.11
N GLU A 130 -3.81 20.24 12.33
CA GLU A 130 -4.50 21.37 12.95
C GLU A 130 -4.00 21.62 14.37
N ASP A 131 -3.87 20.58 15.19
CA ASP A 131 -3.33 20.67 16.56
C ASP A 131 -1.87 21.15 16.55
N SER A 132 -1.06 20.67 15.59
CA SER A 132 0.33 21.14 15.40
C SER A 132 0.40 22.63 15.08
N GLU A 133 -0.45 23.11 14.17
CA GLU A 133 -0.50 24.53 13.80
C GLU A 133 -1.04 25.40 14.92
N GLN A 134 -2.05 24.92 15.67
CA GLN A 134 -2.57 25.61 16.85
C GLN A 134 -1.50 25.77 17.93
N LEU A 135 -0.78 24.69 18.25
CA LEU A 135 0.30 24.72 19.22
C LEU A 135 1.46 25.60 18.74
N SER A 136 1.83 25.51 17.45
CA SER A 136 2.84 26.37 16.83
C SER A 136 2.50 27.86 17.01
N ARG A 137 1.26 28.27 16.73
CA ARG A 137 0.82 29.66 16.97
C ARG A 137 0.93 30.07 18.43
N LEU A 138 0.59 29.18 19.37
CA LEU A 138 0.71 29.43 20.80
C LEU A 138 2.18 29.62 21.22
N LEU A 139 3.08 28.76 20.79
CA LEU A 139 4.52 28.88 21.07
C LEU A 139 5.14 30.13 20.43
N LYS A 140 4.71 30.51 19.21
CA LYS A 140 5.15 31.77 18.57
C LYS A 140 4.75 33.00 19.40
N ARG A 141 3.53 33.03 19.94
CA ARG A 141 3.08 34.13 20.84
C ARG A 141 3.94 34.24 22.08
N ARG A 142 4.43 33.10 22.60
CA ARG A 142 5.34 33.03 23.75
C ARG A 142 6.83 33.21 23.39
N LYS A 143 7.15 33.53 22.12
CA LYS A 143 8.51 33.74 21.62
C LYS A 143 9.43 32.52 21.79
N LEU A 144 8.88 31.31 21.74
CA LEU A 144 9.64 30.07 21.82
C LEU A 144 10.01 29.58 20.41
N PRO A 145 11.31 29.49 20.06
CA PRO A 145 11.73 29.01 18.74
C PRO A 145 11.48 27.51 18.61
N HIS A 146 10.73 27.11 17.59
CA HIS A 146 10.37 25.71 17.37
C HIS A 146 10.31 25.36 15.88
N GLN A 147 10.42 24.07 15.61
CA GLN A 147 10.24 23.48 14.27
C GLN A 147 8.96 22.63 14.24
N VAL A 148 8.26 22.63 13.11
CA VAL A 148 7.02 21.84 12.92
C VAL A 148 7.22 20.83 11.80
N LEU A 149 6.85 19.58 12.06
CA LEU A 149 6.95 18.46 11.14
C LEU A 149 5.54 17.96 10.83
N ASN A 150 5.11 18.17 9.58
CA ASN A 150 3.76 17.86 9.11
C ASN A 150 3.73 16.67 8.13
N ALA A 151 4.80 15.86 8.07
CA ALA A 151 4.93 14.68 7.21
C ALA A 151 4.81 14.94 5.69
N LYS A 152 5.11 16.18 5.26
CA LYS A 152 5.05 16.62 3.85
C LYS A 152 6.37 16.44 3.10
N HIS A 153 7.52 16.63 3.77
CA HIS A 153 8.83 16.63 3.14
C HIS A 153 9.83 15.76 3.91
N HIS A 154 9.91 14.47 3.56
CA HIS A 154 10.66 13.48 4.34
C HIS A 154 12.14 13.81 4.56
N GLU A 155 12.84 14.28 3.53
CA GLU A 155 14.27 14.58 3.63
C GLU A 155 14.54 15.76 4.58
N ARG A 156 13.82 16.86 4.41
CA ARG A 156 13.93 18.04 5.27
C ARG A 156 13.50 17.74 6.72
N GLU A 157 12.47 16.92 6.89
CA GLU A 157 12.01 16.50 8.21
C GLU A 157 13.05 15.63 8.92
N ALA A 158 13.70 14.71 8.20
CA ALA A 158 14.79 13.91 8.75
C ALA A 158 15.94 14.80 9.24
N GLN A 159 16.30 15.85 8.48
CA GLN A 159 17.31 16.81 8.88
C GLN A 159 16.94 17.54 10.19
N ILE A 160 15.69 17.97 10.32
CA ILE A 160 15.20 18.63 11.53
C ILE A 160 15.21 17.66 12.72
N VAL A 161 14.70 16.43 12.55
CA VAL A 161 14.66 15.43 13.62
C VAL A 161 16.04 15.00 14.08
N ALA A 162 17.00 14.89 13.15
CA ALA A 162 18.39 14.59 13.47
C ALA A 162 19.02 15.64 14.42
N GLN A 163 18.49 16.87 14.43
CA GLN A 163 18.96 17.97 15.29
C GLN A 163 18.01 18.28 16.45
N ALA A 164 16.91 17.52 16.62
CA ALA A 164 15.90 17.77 17.64
C ALA A 164 16.40 17.50 19.08
N GLY A 165 17.53 16.82 19.25
CA GLY A 165 18.13 16.53 20.55
C GLY A 165 19.16 17.56 21.03
N ARG A 166 19.30 18.70 20.33
CA ARG A 166 20.22 19.80 20.71
C ARG A 166 19.70 20.62 21.89
N LEU A 167 20.60 21.33 22.55
CA LEU A 167 20.28 22.13 23.74
C LEU A 167 19.10 23.10 23.47
N GLY A 168 18.05 23.02 24.28
CA GLY A 168 16.85 23.85 24.18
C GLY A 168 16.04 23.69 22.89
N ALA A 169 16.29 22.68 22.05
CA ALA A 169 15.54 22.50 20.80
C ALA A 169 14.07 22.13 21.07
N ILE A 170 13.13 22.79 20.39
CA ILE A 170 11.70 22.47 20.45
C ILE A 170 11.24 21.96 19.08
N THR A 171 10.71 20.74 19.03
CA THR A 171 10.22 20.12 17.80
C THR A 171 8.78 19.63 17.98
N ILE A 172 7.87 20.09 17.14
CA ILE A 172 6.49 19.59 17.05
C ILE A 172 6.44 18.57 15.91
N ALA A 173 5.99 17.36 16.20
CA ALA A 173 5.79 16.28 15.24
C ALA A 173 4.32 15.89 15.17
N THR A 174 3.73 16.04 13.99
CA THR A 174 2.38 15.53 13.72
C THR A 174 2.43 14.02 13.58
N ASN A 175 1.63 13.30 14.39
CA ASN A 175 1.61 11.85 14.52
C ASN A 175 3.01 11.26 14.74
N MET A 176 3.56 10.61 13.71
CA MET A 176 4.88 10.00 13.70
C MET A 176 5.80 10.65 12.65
N ALA A 177 5.63 11.94 12.37
CA ALA A 177 6.54 12.67 11.48
C ALA A 177 8.01 12.51 11.93
N GLY A 178 8.92 12.36 10.97
CA GLY A 178 10.32 12.00 11.26
C GLY A 178 10.53 10.57 11.78
N ARG A 179 9.68 9.63 11.35
CA ARG A 179 9.93 8.19 11.52
C ARG A 179 11.17 7.75 10.76
N GLY A 180 12.00 6.92 11.40
CA GLY A 180 13.23 6.37 10.81
C GLY A 180 14.49 7.20 11.04
N THR A 181 14.38 8.39 11.65
CA THR A 181 15.55 9.19 12.08
C THR A 181 15.69 9.19 13.59
N ASP A 182 16.91 8.95 14.06
CA ASP A 182 17.24 8.89 15.47
C ASP A 182 17.53 10.28 16.04
N ILE A 183 16.91 10.59 17.18
CA ILE A 183 17.16 11.81 17.93
C ILE A 183 18.27 11.50 18.93
N LEU A 184 19.47 12.01 18.66
CA LEU A 184 20.64 11.89 19.55
C LEU A 184 20.75 13.16 20.39
N LEU A 185 21.05 13.01 21.68
CA LEU A 185 21.32 14.15 22.56
C LEU A 185 22.57 14.88 22.09
N GLY A 186 22.48 16.20 21.94
CA GLY A 186 23.50 17.04 21.32
C GLY A 186 23.43 17.13 19.79
N GLY A 187 22.45 16.48 19.16
CA GLY A 187 22.28 16.44 17.71
C GLY A 187 23.11 15.34 17.03
N ASN A 188 22.69 14.92 15.82
CA ASN A 188 23.36 13.86 15.08
C ASN A 188 24.57 14.40 14.28
N PRO A 189 25.81 13.99 14.62
CA PRO A 189 27.02 14.51 13.95
C PRO A 189 27.13 14.07 12.49
N GLU A 190 26.75 12.82 12.18
CA GLU A 190 26.86 12.27 10.82
C GLU A 190 25.93 13.00 9.85
N PHE A 191 24.69 13.27 10.29
CA PHE A 191 23.73 14.02 9.48
C PHE A 191 24.22 15.43 9.17
N ARG A 192 24.88 16.08 10.12
CA ARG A 192 25.40 17.45 9.94
C ARG A 192 26.63 17.46 9.04
N ALA A 193 27.56 16.51 9.22
CA ALA A 193 28.72 16.36 8.36
C ALA A 193 28.31 16.09 6.89
N ARG A 194 27.30 15.23 6.66
CA ARG A 194 26.79 14.92 5.31
C ARG A 194 26.09 16.09 4.62
N GLN A 195 25.64 17.12 5.35
CA GLN A 195 25.05 18.31 4.74
C GLN A 195 26.10 19.25 4.14
N GLU A 196 27.34 19.16 4.62
CA GLU A 196 28.43 20.09 4.26
C GLU A 196 29.54 19.43 3.42
N ALA A 197 29.66 18.10 3.47
CA ALA A 197 30.58 17.32 2.66
C ALA A 197 29.97 15.96 2.29
N ASP A 198 30.04 15.62 1.00
CA ASP A 198 29.63 14.29 0.54
C ASP A 198 30.72 13.26 0.92
N PRO A 199 30.38 12.16 1.61
CA PRO A 199 31.36 11.16 2.03
C PRO A 199 32.06 10.45 0.85
N ASP A 200 31.45 10.41 -0.33
CA ASP A 200 31.99 9.77 -1.53
C ASP A 200 32.83 10.75 -2.37
N GLU A 201 32.44 12.03 -2.44
CA GLU A 201 33.17 13.06 -3.22
C GLU A 201 34.27 13.78 -2.41
N GLU A 202 34.03 14.07 -1.12
CA GLU A 202 34.91 14.83 -0.23
C GLU A 202 35.22 14.06 1.09
N PRO A 203 35.85 12.87 1.04
CA PRO A 203 35.99 12.00 2.21
C PRO A 203 36.84 12.57 3.34
N GLU A 204 37.90 13.33 3.03
CA GLU A 204 38.79 13.92 4.05
C GLU A 204 38.07 15.03 4.83
N LYS A 205 37.44 15.97 4.12
CA LYS A 205 36.62 17.03 4.71
C LYS A 205 35.44 16.47 5.51
N TYR A 206 34.80 15.41 5.02
CA TYR A 206 33.75 14.72 5.76
C TYR A 206 34.25 14.19 7.11
N ARG A 207 35.43 13.55 7.15
CA ARG A 207 36.03 13.04 8.39
C ARG A 207 36.36 14.16 9.38
N GLU A 208 36.92 15.26 8.89
CA GLU A 208 37.22 16.44 9.72
C GLU A 208 35.95 17.05 10.34
N LEU A 209 34.92 17.26 9.52
CA LEU A 209 33.62 17.78 9.98
C LEU A 209 32.93 16.82 10.95
N LEU A 210 33.02 15.51 10.70
CA LEU A 210 32.44 14.50 11.58
C LEU A 210 33.08 14.54 12.97
N GLU A 211 34.41 14.62 13.06
CA GLU A 211 35.11 14.71 14.34
C GLU A 211 34.83 16.03 15.06
N LYS A 212 34.73 17.14 14.33
CA LYS A 212 34.29 18.43 14.88
C LYS A 212 32.88 18.31 15.48
N TYR A 213 31.92 17.79 14.73
CA TYR A 213 30.53 17.69 15.18
C TYR A 213 30.31 16.64 16.26
N LYS A 214 31.14 15.60 16.34
CA LYS A 214 31.14 14.69 17.48
C LYS A 214 31.54 15.39 18.77
N LYS A 215 32.54 16.27 18.73
CA LYS A 215 32.96 17.07 19.90
C LYS A 215 31.85 18.04 20.32
N GLU A 216 31.30 18.81 19.38
CA GLU A 216 30.19 19.73 19.65
C GLU A 216 28.97 19.00 20.25
N ALA A 217 28.59 17.84 19.69
CA ALA A 217 27.46 17.05 20.20
C ALA A 217 27.73 16.49 21.60
N ALA A 218 28.98 16.09 21.91
CA ALA A 218 29.34 15.63 23.24
C ALA A 218 29.27 16.76 24.29
N GLU A 219 29.72 17.96 23.94
CA GLU A 219 29.63 19.16 24.79
C GLU A 219 28.16 19.55 25.03
N GLU A 220 27.34 19.60 23.98
CA GLU A 220 25.90 19.86 24.14
C GLU A 220 25.22 18.78 24.99
N ARG A 221 25.54 17.50 24.76
CA ARG A 221 25.01 16.41 25.58
C ARG A 221 25.36 16.61 27.05
N ALA A 222 26.59 17.00 27.38
CA ALA A 222 27.01 17.25 28.75
C ALA A 222 26.26 18.42 29.40
N ALA A 223 25.81 19.41 28.62
CA ALA A 223 24.95 20.48 29.12
C ALA A 223 23.48 20.04 29.31
N ILE A 224 23.02 19.06 28.53
CA ILE A 224 21.65 18.51 28.60
C ILE A 224 21.47 17.51 29.75
N VAL A 225 22.50 16.75 30.11
CA VAL A 225 22.41 15.72 31.15
C VAL A 225 23.10 16.13 32.44
N ARG A 226 22.51 15.80 33.58
CA ARG A 226 23.07 16.09 34.91
C ARG A 226 23.38 14.79 35.63
N LYS A 227 24.42 14.74 36.47
CA LYS A 227 24.71 13.54 37.26
C LYS A 227 23.58 13.36 38.29
N ALA A 228 22.95 12.19 38.29
CA ALA A 228 21.84 11.91 39.19
C ALA A 228 22.37 11.39 40.53
N ASP A 229 21.74 11.81 41.63
CA ASP A 229 22.01 11.23 42.95
C ASP A 229 21.52 9.77 43.00
N PRO A 230 22.40 8.78 43.23
CA PRO A 230 22.01 7.37 43.29
C PRO A 230 21.02 7.04 44.40
N ASP A 231 21.02 7.79 45.50
CA ASP A 231 20.16 7.53 46.66
C ASP A 231 18.82 8.26 46.59
N SER A 232 18.66 9.14 45.60
CA SER A 232 17.37 9.76 45.25
C SER A 232 16.34 8.69 44.80
N PRO A 233 15.03 9.00 44.85
CA PRO A 233 14.00 8.12 44.30
C PRO A 233 14.23 7.76 42.82
N TYR A 234 14.78 8.69 42.04
CA TYR A 234 15.17 8.47 40.64
C TYR A 234 16.33 7.47 40.54
N GLY A 235 17.41 7.71 41.28
CA GLY A 235 18.61 6.86 41.28
C GLY A 235 18.31 5.43 41.69
N LYS A 236 17.55 5.24 42.78
CA LYS A 236 17.09 3.93 43.26
C LYS A 236 16.26 3.19 42.21
N ARG A 237 15.35 3.89 41.51
CA ARG A 237 14.56 3.32 40.41
C ARG A 237 15.46 2.87 39.25
N CYS A 238 16.40 3.72 38.83
CA CYS A 238 17.32 3.39 37.75
C CYS A 238 18.20 2.18 38.08
N LEU A 239 18.77 2.11 39.30
CA LEU A 239 19.55 0.95 39.75
C LEU A 239 18.73 -0.34 39.77
N ALA A 240 17.47 -0.28 40.21
CA ALA A 240 16.57 -1.44 40.16
C ALA A 240 16.31 -1.91 38.72
N GLN A 241 16.15 -0.96 37.78
CA GLN A 241 15.92 -1.26 36.37
C GLN A 241 17.17 -1.82 35.68
N ILE A 242 18.35 -1.31 36.02
CA ILE A 242 19.64 -1.84 35.58
C ILE A 242 19.85 -3.25 36.11
N ARG A 243 19.55 -3.51 37.39
CA ARG A 243 19.63 -4.85 37.98
C ARG A 243 18.77 -5.86 37.21
N LYS A 244 17.54 -5.47 36.88
CA LYS A 244 16.63 -6.30 36.06
C LYS A 244 17.21 -6.56 34.66
N TRP A 245 17.74 -5.54 33.99
CA TRP A 245 18.36 -5.68 32.68
C TRP A 245 19.60 -6.60 32.72
N CYS A 246 20.45 -6.51 33.76
CA CYS A 246 21.57 -7.42 33.98
C CYS A 246 21.09 -8.88 34.10
N GLN A 247 20.02 -9.13 34.86
CA GLN A 247 19.42 -10.47 34.98
C GLN A 247 18.90 -11.00 33.63
N GLU A 248 18.19 -10.17 32.86
CA GLU A 248 17.63 -10.55 31.56
C GLU A 248 18.72 -10.82 30.51
N THR A 249 19.86 -10.13 30.60
CA THR A 249 20.99 -10.26 29.66
C THR A 249 22.07 -11.25 30.12
N GLY A 250 21.93 -11.84 31.31
CA GLY A 250 22.95 -12.70 31.92
C GLY A 250 24.23 -11.96 32.31
N ARG A 251 24.19 -10.63 32.43
CA ARG A 251 25.34 -9.80 32.81
C ARG A 251 25.44 -9.70 34.34
N PRO A 252 26.65 -9.68 34.91
CA PRO A 252 26.83 -9.40 36.33
C PRO A 252 26.32 -7.99 36.68
N PHE A 253 25.78 -7.84 37.89
CA PHE A 253 25.31 -6.56 38.41
C PHE A 253 26.18 -6.12 39.59
N TRP A 254 26.97 -5.07 39.39
CA TRP A 254 27.76 -4.42 40.43
C TRP A 254 27.25 -2.99 40.67
N PRO A 255 26.54 -2.74 41.78
CA PRO A 255 25.94 -1.43 42.06
C PRO A 255 26.93 -0.26 41.96
N GLU A 256 28.15 -0.45 42.45
CA GLU A 256 29.21 0.56 42.48
C GLU A 256 29.56 1.09 41.07
N GLU A 257 29.59 0.21 40.06
CA GLU A 257 29.90 0.61 38.67
C GLU A 257 28.83 1.51 38.06
N TRP A 258 27.57 1.33 38.49
CA TRP A 258 26.43 2.02 37.91
C TRP A 258 26.13 3.32 38.65
N ARG A 259 26.39 3.38 39.96
CA ARG A 259 26.15 4.57 40.80
C ARG A 259 26.77 5.84 40.19
N ASP A 260 28.00 5.77 39.71
CA ASP A 260 28.68 6.93 39.10
C ASP A 260 28.27 7.24 37.66
N ARG A 261 27.49 6.35 37.02
CA ARG A 261 27.07 6.44 35.62
C ARG A 261 25.58 6.77 35.46
N LEU A 262 24.93 7.20 36.54
CA LEU A 262 23.55 7.66 36.51
C LEU A 262 23.48 9.13 36.11
N TYR A 263 22.66 9.39 35.10
CA TYR A 263 22.36 10.73 34.64
C TYR A 263 20.85 10.95 34.66
N GLU A 264 20.44 12.21 34.82
CA GLU A 264 19.07 12.70 34.68
C GLU A 264 19.00 13.81 33.63
N GLY A 265 17.79 14.21 33.25
CA GLY A 265 17.55 15.14 32.13
C GLY A 265 17.34 14.41 30.81
N GLY A 266 17.95 14.91 29.74
CA GLY A 266 17.82 14.34 28.39
C GLY A 266 16.60 14.85 27.63
N LEU A 267 16.16 14.07 26.63
CA LEU A 267 15.03 14.42 25.78
C LEU A 267 13.71 14.26 26.55
N HIS A 268 12.91 15.33 26.58
CA HIS A 268 11.55 15.29 27.08
C HIS A 268 10.56 15.09 25.93
N VAL A 269 9.77 14.02 25.99
CA VAL A 269 8.72 13.73 25.01
C VAL A 269 7.36 14.07 25.61
N ILE A 270 6.61 14.95 24.95
CA ILE A 270 5.25 15.35 25.31
C ILE A 270 4.29 14.78 24.27
N GLY A 271 3.33 13.96 24.68
CA GLY A 271 2.18 13.61 23.84
C GLY A 271 1.00 14.53 24.15
N CYS A 272 0.47 15.25 23.16
CA CYS A 272 -0.70 16.13 23.34
C CYS A 272 -2.05 15.38 23.31
N GLN A 273 -2.01 14.07 23.07
CA GLN A 273 -3.11 13.14 23.16
C GLN A 273 -2.55 11.71 23.22
N ARG A 274 -3.38 10.76 23.66
CA ARG A 274 -3.15 9.32 23.47
C ARG A 274 -3.69 8.88 22.11
N HIS A 275 -2.90 8.09 21.37
CA HIS A 275 -3.35 7.49 20.12
C HIS A 275 -4.34 6.34 20.38
N GLU A 276 -5.04 5.93 19.33
CA GLU A 276 -5.92 4.75 19.35
C GLU A 276 -5.21 3.48 19.78
N ALA A 277 -3.94 3.34 19.40
CA ALA A 277 -3.12 2.19 19.71
C ALA A 277 -1.94 2.58 20.60
N ARG A 278 -1.78 1.84 21.71
CA ARG A 278 -0.70 1.99 22.69
C ARG A 278 0.67 1.87 22.05
N ARG A 279 0.83 0.99 21.05
CA ARG A 279 2.12 0.86 20.33
C ARG A 279 2.60 2.18 19.70
N ILE A 280 1.69 3.05 19.28
CA ILE A 280 2.03 4.34 18.67
C ILE A 280 2.52 5.32 19.76
N ASP A 281 1.84 5.33 20.90
CA ASP A 281 2.30 6.09 22.08
C ASP A 281 3.68 5.62 22.55
N ASP A 282 3.89 4.30 22.61
CA ASP A 282 5.17 3.71 23.02
C ASP A 282 6.29 4.02 22.01
N GLN A 283 5.97 4.18 20.72
CA GLN A 283 6.91 4.66 19.69
C GLN A 283 7.27 6.13 19.88
N LEU A 284 6.30 6.98 20.21
CA LEU A 284 6.55 8.39 20.52
C LEU A 284 7.43 8.50 21.78
N ALA A 285 7.02 7.85 22.87
CA ALA A 285 7.82 7.80 24.10
C ALA A 285 9.21 7.18 23.88
N GLY A 286 9.30 6.20 22.97
CA GLY A 286 10.52 5.53 22.52
C GLY A 286 11.54 6.44 21.83
N ARG A 287 11.17 7.66 21.47
CA ARG A 287 12.11 8.67 20.96
C ARG A 287 13.07 9.15 22.04
N ALA A 288 12.67 9.12 23.31
CA ALA A 288 13.54 9.41 24.45
C ALA A 288 14.19 8.14 25.02
N GLY A 289 15.36 8.32 25.64
CA GLY A 289 16.08 7.27 26.36
C GLY A 289 16.76 6.23 25.49
N ARG A 290 17.22 6.62 24.30
CA ARG A 290 17.94 5.73 23.37
C ARG A 290 19.33 5.40 23.93
N GLN A 291 19.81 4.18 23.69
CA GLN A 291 21.12 3.72 24.17
C GLN A 291 21.38 4.00 25.67
N GLY A 292 20.34 3.92 26.49
CA GLY A 292 20.44 4.14 27.94
C GLY A 292 20.62 5.61 28.35
N ASP A 293 20.43 6.56 27.44
CA ASP A 293 20.38 7.98 27.81
C ASP A 293 19.22 8.27 28.78
N PRO A 294 19.33 9.31 29.61
CA PRO A 294 18.20 9.78 30.39
C PRO A 294 17.15 10.41 29.46
N GLY A 295 15.92 10.46 29.95
CA GLY A 295 14.81 11.09 29.24
C GLY A 295 13.50 10.87 29.96
N THR A 296 12.51 11.66 29.57
CA THR A 296 11.17 11.63 30.15
C THR A 296 10.13 11.54 29.05
N ALA A 297 9.00 10.91 29.35
CA ALA A 297 7.83 10.92 28.48
C ALA A 297 6.58 11.20 29.32
N GLN A 298 5.77 12.18 28.90
CA GLN A 298 4.53 12.57 29.57
C GLN A 298 3.42 12.81 28.54
N PHE A 299 2.19 12.43 28.88
CA PHE A 299 1.03 12.65 28.01
C PHE A 299 0.06 13.62 28.68
N PHE A 300 -0.37 14.62 27.90
CA PHE A 300 -1.36 15.63 28.25
C PHE A 300 -2.62 15.33 27.45
N MET A 301 -3.76 15.28 28.14
CA MET A 301 -5.05 14.90 27.56
C MET A 301 -6.13 15.86 28.01
N SER A 302 -7.21 15.92 27.23
CA SER A 302 -8.43 16.64 27.59
C SER A 302 -9.66 15.77 27.39
N LEU A 303 -10.73 16.02 28.16
CA LEU A 303 -12.01 15.29 27.98
C LEU A 303 -12.64 15.50 26.60
N GLU A 304 -12.27 16.58 25.92
CA GLU A 304 -12.71 16.94 24.57
C GLU A 304 -11.91 16.21 23.46
N ASP A 305 -10.85 15.49 23.80
CA ASP A 305 -10.08 14.72 22.80
C ASP A 305 -10.83 13.45 22.36
N ASP A 306 -10.65 13.05 21.10
CA ASP A 306 -11.46 11.99 20.47
C ASP A 306 -11.48 10.67 21.24
N LEU A 307 -10.33 10.23 21.74
CA LEU A 307 -10.25 8.98 22.52
C LEU A 307 -11.12 9.04 23.79
N LEU A 308 -11.09 10.17 24.51
CA LEU A 308 -11.85 10.32 25.75
C LEU A 308 -13.33 10.57 25.45
N ARG A 309 -13.63 11.35 24.41
CA ARG A 309 -15.00 11.60 23.92
C ARG A 309 -15.73 10.29 23.58
N ILE A 310 -15.05 9.34 22.94
CA ILE A 310 -15.67 8.07 22.51
C ILE A 310 -15.81 7.06 23.68
N PHE A 311 -14.85 7.00 24.61
CA PHE A 311 -14.75 5.86 25.54
C PHE A 311 -14.96 6.16 27.03
N GLY A 312 -15.04 7.42 27.45
CA GLY A 312 -15.10 7.73 28.88
C GLY A 312 -15.52 9.14 29.29
N GLY A 313 -15.85 10.03 28.34
CA GLY A 313 -16.11 11.44 28.57
C GLY A 313 -17.13 11.69 29.68
N GLU A 314 -18.32 11.09 29.60
CA GLU A 314 -19.39 11.34 30.58
C GLU A 314 -19.07 10.84 32.00
N ARG A 315 -18.52 9.62 32.13
CA ARG A 315 -18.16 9.05 33.44
C ARG A 315 -17.02 9.82 34.09
N ILE A 316 -16.02 10.20 33.31
CA ILE A 316 -14.88 10.96 33.81
C ILE A 316 -15.31 12.41 34.11
N ALA A 317 -16.11 13.04 33.26
CA ALA A 317 -16.67 14.37 33.49
C ALA A 317 -17.51 14.41 34.78
N SER A 318 -18.39 13.43 35.00
CA SER A 318 -19.18 13.34 36.23
C SER A 318 -18.32 13.16 37.49
N LEU A 319 -17.18 12.45 37.38
CA LEU A 319 -16.20 12.34 38.45
C LEU A 319 -15.49 13.67 38.69
N MET A 320 -15.15 14.43 37.63
CA MET A 320 -14.54 15.77 37.75
C MET A 320 -15.47 16.76 38.44
N GLU A 321 -16.76 16.73 38.12
CA GLU A 321 -17.77 17.57 38.76
C GLU A 321 -17.94 17.21 40.23
N ARG A 322 -17.97 15.91 40.58
CA ARG A 322 -18.03 15.47 41.98
C ARG A 322 -16.78 15.82 42.78
N LEU A 323 -15.61 15.82 42.15
CA LEU A 323 -14.34 16.20 42.77
C LEU A 323 -14.14 17.73 42.84
N GLY A 324 -15.03 18.52 42.24
CA GLY A 324 -14.96 19.99 42.27
C GLY A 324 -13.76 20.57 41.51
N VAL A 325 -13.19 19.84 40.55
CA VAL A 325 -11.99 20.27 39.80
C VAL A 325 -12.33 21.46 38.92
N LYS A 326 -11.62 22.58 39.11
CA LYS A 326 -11.87 23.83 38.37
C LYS A 326 -11.28 23.77 36.96
N GLU A 327 -11.76 24.65 36.09
CA GLU A 327 -11.20 24.80 34.75
C GLU A 327 -9.74 25.26 34.83
N GLY A 328 -8.83 24.44 34.29
CA GLY A 328 -7.37 24.68 34.35
C GLY A 328 -6.61 23.82 35.37
N GLU A 329 -7.30 23.17 36.31
CA GLU A 329 -6.65 22.27 37.28
C GLU A 329 -6.39 20.88 36.66
N PRO A 330 -5.16 20.35 36.73
CA PRO A 330 -4.85 19.02 36.22
C PRO A 330 -5.32 17.93 37.16
N ILE A 331 -5.79 16.82 36.59
CA ILE A 331 -6.00 15.59 37.34
C ILE A 331 -4.87 14.61 37.06
N THR A 332 -4.18 14.19 38.12
CA THR A 332 -3.12 13.19 38.08
C THR A 332 -3.51 12.02 38.98
N HIS A 333 -4.40 11.14 38.51
CA HIS A 333 -4.83 9.98 39.29
C HIS A 333 -4.53 8.66 38.56
N ASN A 334 -3.83 7.75 39.25
CA ASN A 334 -3.44 6.44 38.70
C ASN A 334 -4.63 5.59 38.23
N LEU A 335 -5.83 5.76 38.81
CA LEU A 335 -7.04 5.07 38.34
C LEU A 335 -7.50 5.54 36.95
N LEU A 336 -7.33 6.82 36.62
CA LEU A 336 -7.70 7.39 35.32
C LEU A 336 -6.81 6.84 34.20
N THR A 337 -5.49 6.76 34.44
CA THR A 337 -4.54 6.12 33.52
C THR A 337 -4.92 4.68 33.21
N ARG A 338 -5.40 3.90 34.20
CA ARG A 338 -5.86 2.52 33.98
C ARG A 338 -7.12 2.46 33.11
N SER A 339 -8.07 3.36 33.32
CA SER A 339 -9.30 3.44 32.52
C SER A 339 -9.00 3.81 31.06
N ILE A 340 -8.07 4.74 30.83
CA ILE A 340 -7.61 5.13 29.49
C ILE A 340 -6.97 3.94 28.78
N ARG A 341 -6.08 3.20 29.46
CA ARG A 341 -5.47 1.99 28.89
C ARG A 341 -6.50 0.93 28.52
N ARG A 342 -7.57 0.78 29.29
CA ARG A 342 -8.69 -0.13 28.93
C ARG A 342 -9.49 0.38 27.74
N ALA A 343 -9.61 1.69 27.55
CA ALA A 343 -10.22 2.27 26.35
C ALA A 343 -9.36 1.98 25.10
N GLN A 344 -8.06 2.26 25.16
CA GLN A 344 -7.12 1.95 24.06
C GLN A 344 -7.15 0.47 23.69
N LYS A 345 -7.10 -0.44 24.67
CA LYS A 345 -7.17 -1.88 24.39
C LYS A 345 -8.44 -2.28 23.64
N ARG A 346 -9.60 -1.70 23.99
CA ARG A 346 -10.87 -1.96 23.28
C ARG A 346 -10.85 -1.44 21.85
N VAL A 347 -10.20 -0.29 21.60
CA VAL A 347 -10.00 0.24 20.24
C VAL A 347 -9.09 -0.68 19.44
N GLU A 348 -7.99 -1.15 20.04
CA GLU A 348 -7.07 -2.10 19.41
C GLU A 348 -7.78 -3.41 19.05
N GLU A 349 -8.54 -3.99 19.97
CA GLU A 349 -9.35 -5.21 19.74
C GLU A 349 -10.36 -5.00 18.58
N ARG A 350 -11.08 -3.87 18.56
CA ARG A 350 -11.99 -3.52 17.45
C ARG A 350 -11.25 -3.38 16.12
N ASN A 351 -10.11 -2.69 16.11
CA ASN A 351 -9.31 -2.50 14.89
C ASN A 351 -8.72 -3.82 14.40
N PHE A 352 -8.35 -4.72 15.31
CA PHE A 352 -7.93 -6.07 14.99
C PHE A 352 -9.06 -6.88 14.36
N GLU A 353 -10.28 -6.85 14.91
CA GLU A 353 -11.44 -7.51 14.32
C GLU A 353 -11.75 -7.00 12.90
N ILE A 354 -11.64 -5.70 12.66
CA ILE A 354 -11.80 -5.11 11.32
C ILE A 354 -10.74 -5.67 10.36
N ARG A 355 -9.47 -5.69 10.77
CA ARG A 355 -8.37 -6.24 9.95
C ARG A 355 -8.56 -7.73 9.67
N LYS A 356 -8.99 -8.49 10.67
CA LYS A 356 -9.29 -9.92 10.53
C LYS A 356 -10.42 -10.17 9.52
N ARG A 357 -11.53 -9.43 9.64
CA ARG A 357 -12.63 -9.52 8.66
C ARG A 357 -12.16 -9.18 7.26
N LEU A 358 -11.43 -8.08 7.08
CA LEU A 358 -10.87 -7.70 5.77
C LEU A 358 -10.00 -8.80 5.17
N LEU A 359 -9.19 -9.47 5.98
CA LEU A 359 -8.41 -10.62 5.56
C LEU A 359 -9.30 -11.80 5.15
N GLU A 360 -10.32 -12.14 5.93
CA GLU A 360 -11.25 -13.23 5.62
C GLU A 360 -12.00 -13.01 4.29
N TYR A 361 -12.37 -11.78 3.96
CA TYR A 361 -12.93 -11.43 2.65
C TYR A 361 -11.88 -11.55 1.53
N ASP A 362 -10.65 -11.08 1.75
CA ASP A 362 -9.57 -11.20 0.76
C ASP A 362 -9.06 -12.64 0.58
N GLU A 363 -9.24 -13.54 1.55
CA GLU A 363 -8.90 -14.95 1.38
C GLU A 363 -9.77 -15.64 0.33
N VAL A 364 -11.05 -15.25 0.22
CA VAL A 364 -11.96 -15.72 -0.84
C VAL A 364 -11.44 -15.26 -2.20
N MET A 365 -11.14 -13.96 -2.28
CA MET A 365 -10.56 -13.33 -3.48
C MET A 365 -9.21 -13.92 -3.85
N GLY A 366 -8.40 -14.24 -2.85
CA GLY A 366 -7.07 -14.80 -2.97
C GLY A 366 -7.08 -16.12 -3.72
N LYS A 367 -7.98 -17.04 -3.35
CA LYS A 367 -8.13 -18.33 -4.03
C LYS A 367 -8.56 -18.19 -5.48
N GLN A 368 -9.51 -17.29 -5.75
CA GLN A 368 -9.98 -17.02 -7.11
C GLN A 368 -8.87 -16.41 -7.97
N ARG A 369 -8.13 -15.46 -7.40
CA ARG A 369 -6.98 -14.81 -8.03
C ARG A 369 -5.85 -15.81 -8.32
N GLU A 370 -5.56 -16.71 -7.39
CA GLU A 370 -4.59 -17.80 -7.60
C GLU A 370 -4.98 -18.70 -8.78
N ALA A 371 -6.27 -19.06 -8.89
CA ALA A 371 -6.77 -19.84 -10.03
C ALA A 371 -6.60 -19.08 -11.36
N ILE A 372 -7.00 -17.80 -11.41
CA ILE A 372 -6.85 -16.97 -12.62
C ILE A 372 -5.37 -16.74 -12.97
N TYR A 373 -4.51 -16.49 -11.99
CA TYR A 373 -3.09 -16.28 -12.22
C TYR A 373 -2.40 -17.57 -12.67
N SER A 374 -2.78 -18.72 -12.11
CA SER A 374 -2.30 -20.02 -12.57
C SER A 374 -2.68 -20.27 -14.02
N LEU A 375 -3.91 -19.92 -14.42
CA LEU A 375 -4.36 -20.01 -15.81
C LEU A 375 -3.53 -19.11 -16.73
N ARG A 376 -3.24 -17.88 -16.29
CA ARG A 376 -2.41 -16.93 -17.04
C ARG A 376 -0.97 -17.43 -17.18
N GLU A 377 -0.37 -17.93 -16.12
CA GLU A 377 0.99 -18.46 -16.15
C GLU A 377 1.09 -19.70 -17.04
N ARG A 378 0.17 -20.65 -16.87
CA ARG A 378 0.11 -21.90 -17.65
C ARG A 378 0.06 -21.63 -19.16
N PHE A 379 -0.78 -20.70 -19.61
CA PHE A 379 -1.03 -20.53 -21.04
C PHE A 379 -0.35 -19.32 -21.69
N LEU A 380 0.22 -18.36 -20.95
CA LEU A 380 0.58 -17.05 -21.52
C LEU A 380 2.00 -16.58 -21.22
N LEU A 381 2.61 -17.05 -20.12
CA LEU A 381 3.92 -16.58 -19.66
C LEU A 381 4.86 -17.78 -19.39
N PRO A 382 5.30 -18.51 -20.43
CA PRO A 382 6.34 -19.52 -20.23
C PRO A 382 7.59 -18.89 -19.63
N ALA A 383 8.36 -19.65 -18.85
CA ALA A 383 9.61 -19.16 -18.30
C ALA A 383 10.53 -18.66 -19.43
N LYS A 384 11.33 -17.63 -19.15
CA LYS A 384 12.20 -16.97 -20.13
C LYS A 384 13.06 -18.01 -20.88
N GLY A 385 12.78 -18.23 -22.16
CA GLY A 385 13.48 -19.22 -23.00
C GLY A 385 12.70 -20.52 -23.29
N GLN A 386 11.50 -20.70 -22.74
CA GLN A 386 10.63 -21.83 -23.06
C GLN A 386 9.58 -21.42 -24.12
N THR A 387 9.37 -22.26 -25.12
CA THR A 387 8.20 -22.17 -26.00
C THR A 387 6.99 -22.73 -25.26
N PRO A 388 5.85 -22.00 -25.21
CA PRO A 388 4.65 -22.52 -24.58
C PRO A 388 4.25 -23.88 -25.17
N ASP A 389 3.97 -24.87 -24.33
CA ASP A 389 3.57 -26.20 -24.79
C ASP A 389 2.24 -26.11 -25.54
N SER A 390 2.26 -26.47 -26.82
CA SER A 390 1.08 -26.46 -27.69
C SER A 390 0.21 -27.70 -27.48
N GLN A 391 0.76 -28.80 -26.92
CA GLN A 391 0.00 -30.00 -26.61
C GLN A 391 -0.88 -29.79 -25.37
N GLU A 392 -0.33 -29.21 -24.29
CA GLU A 392 -1.11 -28.88 -23.09
C GLU A 392 -2.26 -27.91 -23.39
N LEU A 393 -2.01 -26.89 -24.22
CA LEU A 393 -3.06 -25.97 -24.68
C LEU A 393 -4.18 -26.71 -25.43
N MET A 394 -3.83 -27.63 -26.33
CA MET A 394 -4.84 -28.39 -27.07
C MET A 394 -5.64 -29.31 -26.15
N GLY A 395 -4.98 -29.97 -25.20
CA GLY A 395 -5.67 -30.78 -24.18
C GLY A 395 -6.70 -29.96 -23.40
N TYR A 396 -6.29 -28.78 -22.92
CA TYR A 396 -7.19 -27.86 -22.23
C TYR A 396 -8.36 -27.38 -23.10
N LEU A 397 -8.12 -27.01 -24.36
CA LEU A 397 -9.19 -26.63 -25.27
C LEU A 397 -10.15 -27.79 -25.56
N SER A 398 -9.65 -29.02 -25.66
CA SER A 398 -10.49 -30.20 -25.86
C SER A 398 -11.37 -30.52 -24.66
N GLU A 399 -10.85 -30.37 -23.43
CA GLU A 399 -11.63 -30.50 -22.20
C GLU A 399 -12.72 -29.41 -22.13
N MET A 400 -12.35 -28.16 -22.37
CA MET A 400 -13.28 -27.03 -22.40
C MET A 400 -14.39 -27.21 -23.45
N VAL A 401 -14.06 -27.76 -24.62
CA VAL A 401 -15.05 -28.10 -25.66
C VAL A 401 -16.00 -29.21 -25.21
N ALA A 402 -15.51 -30.23 -24.50
CA ALA A 402 -16.33 -31.32 -24.00
C ALA A 402 -17.34 -30.82 -22.96
N GLU A 403 -16.88 -30.02 -21.99
CA GLU A 403 -17.76 -29.40 -20.99
C GLU A 403 -18.78 -28.45 -21.63
N TYR A 404 -18.35 -27.64 -22.61
CA TYR A 404 -19.27 -26.77 -23.34
C TYR A 404 -20.31 -27.53 -24.17
N ALA A 405 -19.95 -28.70 -24.70
CA ALA A 405 -20.89 -29.56 -25.42
C ALA A 405 -22.04 -30.02 -24.50
N GLU A 406 -21.72 -30.41 -23.27
CA GLU A 406 -22.72 -30.76 -22.25
C GLU A 406 -23.62 -29.57 -21.91
N VAL A 407 -23.02 -28.42 -21.59
CA VAL A 407 -23.76 -27.18 -21.24
C VAL A 407 -24.68 -26.72 -22.38
N LEU A 408 -24.16 -26.74 -23.62
CA LEU A 408 -24.93 -26.37 -24.79
C LEU A 408 -26.09 -27.35 -25.01
N THR A 409 -25.84 -28.65 -24.83
CA THR A 409 -26.89 -29.68 -24.97
C THR A 409 -27.96 -29.49 -23.90
N GLU A 410 -27.59 -29.34 -22.62
CA GLU A 410 -28.54 -29.14 -21.52
C GLU A 410 -29.43 -27.89 -21.72
N ARG A 411 -28.88 -26.81 -22.29
CA ARG A 411 -29.63 -25.57 -22.58
C ARG A 411 -30.83 -25.78 -23.51
N TYR A 412 -30.71 -26.69 -24.49
CA TYR A 412 -31.75 -26.96 -25.49
C TYR A 412 -32.48 -28.29 -25.29
N ALA A 413 -31.83 -29.23 -24.60
CA ALA A 413 -32.30 -30.57 -24.29
C ALA A 413 -31.97 -30.90 -22.82
N PRO A 414 -32.72 -30.33 -21.85
CA PRO A 414 -32.50 -30.63 -20.44
C PRO A 414 -32.60 -32.13 -20.15
N PRO A 415 -31.72 -32.73 -19.34
CA PRO A 415 -31.77 -34.16 -19.02
C PRO A 415 -33.04 -34.55 -18.25
N SER A 416 -33.70 -33.57 -17.61
CA SER A 416 -34.97 -33.75 -16.91
C SER A 416 -36.19 -33.84 -17.84
N SER A 417 -36.04 -33.48 -19.13
CA SER A 417 -37.11 -33.54 -20.13
C SER A 417 -36.91 -34.72 -21.09
N GLY A 418 -38.04 -35.29 -21.55
CA GLY A 418 -38.00 -36.40 -22.51
C GLY A 418 -37.63 -35.94 -23.92
N PRO A 419 -37.21 -36.85 -24.81
CA PRO A 419 -36.77 -36.52 -26.18
C PRO A 419 -37.75 -35.69 -27.02
N GLU A 420 -39.05 -35.82 -26.73
CA GLU A 420 -40.12 -35.07 -27.42
C GLU A 420 -40.16 -33.57 -27.04
N ALA A 421 -39.58 -33.20 -25.90
CA ALA A 421 -39.55 -31.83 -25.38
C ALA A 421 -38.22 -31.12 -25.65
N TRP A 422 -37.28 -31.76 -26.36
CA TRP A 422 -35.98 -31.17 -26.72
C TRP A 422 -36.10 -30.21 -27.90
N ASP A 423 -35.51 -29.02 -27.78
CA ASP A 423 -35.42 -28.04 -28.87
C ASP A 423 -34.23 -28.34 -29.79
N LEU A 424 -34.33 -29.45 -30.52
CA LEU A 424 -33.32 -29.86 -31.51
C LEU A 424 -33.13 -28.83 -32.65
N PRO A 425 -34.17 -28.14 -33.15
CA PRO A 425 -33.98 -27.05 -34.11
C PRO A 425 -33.17 -25.88 -33.54
N GLY A 426 -33.41 -25.49 -32.28
CA GLY A 426 -32.64 -24.47 -31.59
C GLY A 426 -31.18 -24.88 -31.40
N LEU A 427 -30.93 -26.13 -31.00
CA LEU A 427 -29.59 -26.68 -30.84
C LEU A 427 -28.82 -26.72 -32.17
N ALA A 428 -29.45 -27.19 -33.26
CA ALA A 428 -28.83 -27.20 -34.59
C ALA A 428 -28.45 -25.78 -35.04
N LYS A 429 -29.34 -24.79 -34.83
CA LYS A 429 -29.08 -23.38 -35.16
C LYS A 429 -27.97 -22.77 -34.32
N ALA A 430 -27.84 -23.18 -33.05
CA ALA A 430 -26.71 -22.77 -32.22
C ALA A 430 -25.40 -23.36 -32.76
N LEU A 431 -25.39 -24.64 -33.13
CA LEU A 431 -24.23 -25.34 -33.69
C LEU A 431 -23.79 -24.79 -35.05
N GLU A 432 -24.71 -24.34 -35.90
CA GLU A 432 -24.39 -23.69 -37.18
C GLU A 432 -23.53 -22.42 -37.02
N ARG A 433 -23.65 -21.72 -35.91
CA ARG A 433 -22.87 -20.50 -35.64
C ARG A 433 -21.41 -20.83 -35.29
N ILE A 434 -21.17 -21.99 -34.71
CA ILE A 434 -19.89 -22.38 -34.11
C ILE A 434 -19.22 -23.55 -34.80
N SER A 435 -19.90 -24.34 -35.63
CA SER A 435 -19.33 -25.55 -36.27
C SER A 435 -19.74 -25.65 -37.75
N GLN A 436 -18.82 -26.13 -38.59
CA GLN A 436 -19.08 -26.44 -40.00
C GLN A 436 -18.32 -27.72 -40.43
N PRO A 437 -19.02 -28.78 -40.90
CA PRO A 437 -20.48 -28.89 -41.00
C PRO A 437 -21.12 -28.99 -39.61
N ALA A 438 -22.29 -28.35 -39.46
CA ALA A 438 -23.10 -28.51 -38.25
C ALA A 438 -24.08 -29.68 -38.44
N PRO A 439 -24.33 -30.49 -37.40
CA PRO A 439 -25.34 -31.55 -37.48
C PRO A 439 -26.73 -30.93 -37.66
N SER A 440 -27.52 -31.51 -38.58
CA SER A 440 -28.90 -31.08 -38.78
C SER A 440 -29.78 -31.51 -37.60
N ALA A 441 -30.93 -30.85 -37.40
CA ALA A 441 -31.89 -31.26 -36.38
C ALA A 441 -32.32 -32.73 -36.55
N GLN A 442 -32.36 -33.23 -37.79
CA GLN A 442 -32.65 -34.63 -38.09
C GLN A 442 -31.54 -35.57 -37.61
N ALA A 443 -30.27 -35.23 -37.87
CA ALA A 443 -29.14 -36.02 -37.36
C ALA A 443 -29.08 -36.04 -35.83
N LEU A 444 -29.40 -34.92 -35.17
CA LEU A 444 -29.46 -34.84 -33.71
C LEU A 444 -30.62 -35.69 -33.13
N SER A 445 -31.74 -35.80 -33.85
CA SER A 445 -32.89 -36.61 -33.41
C SER A 445 -32.65 -38.12 -33.40
N GLU A 446 -31.57 -38.59 -34.06
CA GLU A 446 -31.19 -40.00 -34.03
C GLU A 446 -30.66 -40.42 -32.65
N ALA A 447 -30.18 -39.47 -31.84
CA ALA A 447 -29.82 -39.70 -30.46
C ALA A 447 -31.09 -39.89 -29.60
N LYS A 448 -31.43 -41.16 -29.35
CA LYS A 448 -32.59 -41.54 -28.51
C LYS A 448 -32.37 -41.31 -27.01
N ARG A 449 -31.15 -40.96 -26.61
CA ARG A 449 -30.72 -40.78 -25.21
C ARG A 449 -29.89 -39.52 -25.09
N TRP A 450 -29.96 -38.88 -23.92
CA TRP A 450 -29.24 -37.63 -23.64
C TRP A 450 -27.74 -37.79 -23.79
N GLU A 451 -27.17 -38.91 -23.31
CA GLU A 451 -25.74 -39.18 -23.43
C GLU A 451 -25.31 -39.29 -24.90
N GLY A 452 -26.14 -39.88 -25.76
CA GLY A 452 -25.87 -39.96 -27.20
C GLY A 452 -25.95 -38.60 -27.89
N LEU A 453 -26.83 -37.70 -27.41
CA LEU A 453 -26.95 -36.36 -27.96
C LEU A 453 -25.71 -35.52 -27.60
N VAL A 454 -25.26 -35.59 -26.35
CA VAL A 454 -24.02 -34.95 -25.89
C VAL A 454 -22.83 -35.41 -26.73
N GLU A 455 -22.69 -36.71 -26.97
CA GLU A 455 -21.58 -37.23 -27.78
C GLU A 455 -21.60 -36.71 -29.22
N LEU A 456 -22.76 -36.64 -29.87
CA LEU A 456 -22.89 -36.06 -31.22
C LEU A 456 -22.48 -34.58 -31.25
N VAL A 457 -22.89 -33.81 -30.24
CA VAL A 457 -22.52 -32.40 -30.11
C VAL A 457 -21.01 -32.27 -29.85
N ARG A 458 -20.46 -33.09 -28.96
CA ARG A 458 -19.03 -33.13 -28.62
C ARG A 458 -18.19 -33.44 -29.85
N GLU A 459 -18.55 -34.46 -30.63
CA GLU A 459 -17.86 -34.81 -31.88
C GLU A 459 -17.87 -33.66 -32.90
N ALA A 460 -19.00 -32.98 -33.05
CA ALA A 460 -19.11 -31.83 -33.95
C ALA A 460 -18.19 -30.68 -33.55
N LEU A 461 -18.13 -30.35 -32.25
CA LEU A 461 -17.30 -29.26 -31.73
C LEU A 461 -15.81 -29.61 -31.70
N VAL A 462 -15.44 -30.83 -31.29
CA VAL A 462 -14.04 -31.30 -31.33
C VAL A 462 -13.53 -31.34 -32.77
N GLY A 463 -14.34 -31.87 -33.69
CA GLY A 463 -14.00 -31.87 -35.11
C GLY A 463 -13.83 -30.46 -35.66
N GLN A 464 -14.62 -29.49 -35.19
CA GLN A 464 -14.46 -28.09 -35.56
C GLN A 464 -13.17 -27.48 -35.02
N LEU A 465 -12.82 -27.75 -33.76
CA LEU A 465 -11.59 -27.28 -33.15
C LEU A 465 -10.36 -27.75 -33.94
N GLU A 466 -10.33 -29.02 -34.32
CA GLU A 466 -9.27 -29.62 -35.14
C GLU A 466 -9.19 -28.97 -36.52
N ARG A 467 -10.32 -28.73 -37.19
CA ARG A 467 -10.34 -28.00 -38.47
C ARG A 467 -9.82 -26.57 -38.34
N GLN A 468 -10.17 -25.87 -37.26
CA GLN A 468 -9.64 -24.53 -37.00
C GLN A 468 -8.13 -24.54 -36.74
N ARG A 469 -7.65 -25.55 -36.01
CA ARG A 469 -6.22 -25.77 -35.76
C ARG A 469 -5.44 -25.93 -37.05
N GLU A 470 -5.92 -26.80 -37.94
CA GLU A 470 -5.28 -27.05 -39.24
C GLU A 470 -5.36 -25.83 -40.15
N ARG A 471 -6.54 -25.20 -40.26
CA ARG A 471 -6.77 -24.04 -41.14
C ARG A 471 -5.94 -22.82 -40.74
N LEU A 472 -5.73 -22.60 -39.44
CA LEU A 472 -5.00 -21.45 -38.90
C LEU A 472 -3.55 -21.80 -38.54
N ALA A 473 -3.06 -22.98 -38.89
CA ALA A 473 -1.66 -23.37 -38.66
C ALA A 473 -0.71 -22.46 -39.47
N PRO A 474 0.45 -22.05 -38.89
CA PRO A 474 0.97 -22.38 -37.56
C PRO A 474 0.52 -21.40 -36.46
N HIS A 475 -0.35 -20.45 -36.76
CA HIS A 475 -0.70 -19.34 -35.87
C HIS A 475 -1.76 -19.68 -34.81
N PHE A 476 -2.50 -20.79 -34.97
CA PHE A 476 -3.58 -21.19 -34.07
C PHE A 476 -3.22 -21.12 -32.58
N PRO A 477 -2.07 -21.67 -32.10
CA PRO A 477 -1.74 -21.61 -30.68
C PRO A 477 -1.60 -20.17 -30.14
N ILE A 478 -1.06 -19.25 -30.95
CA ILE A 478 -0.90 -17.84 -30.56
C ILE A 478 -2.27 -17.15 -30.50
N VAL A 479 -3.13 -17.42 -31.49
CA VAL A 479 -4.49 -16.87 -31.53
C VAL A 479 -5.30 -17.38 -30.34
N ALA A 480 -5.28 -18.68 -30.07
CA ALA A 480 -5.96 -19.30 -28.94
C ALA A 480 -5.53 -18.69 -27.60
N ARG A 481 -4.22 -18.55 -27.37
CA ARG A 481 -3.68 -17.90 -26.16
C ARG A 481 -4.15 -16.45 -26.02
N LEU A 482 -4.10 -15.67 -27.10
CA LEU A 482 -4.51 -14.27 -27.08
C LEU A 482 -6.01 -14.11 -26.80
N VAL A 483 -6.84 -14.97 -27.39
CA VAL A 483 -8.28 -14.98 -27.15
C VAL A 483 -8.58 -15.36 -25.70
N LEU A 484 -8.01 -16.47 -25.20
CA LEU A 484 -8.17 -16.89 -23.82
C LEU A 484 -7.76 -15.78 -22.85
N LEU A 485 -6.58 -15.18 -23.03
CA LEU A 485 -6.11 -14.09 -22.18
C LEU A 485 -7.08 -12.91 -22.17
N ARG A 486 -7.49 -12.46 -23.36
CA ARG A 486 -8.35 -11.28 -23.50
C ARG A 486 -9.70 -11.52 -22.84
N VAL A 487 -10.31 -12.68 -23.09
CA VAL A 487 -11.64 -13.02 -22.59
C VAL A 487 -11.61 -13.22 -21.08
N VAL A 488 -10.61 -13.93 -20.56
CA VAL A 488 -10.41 -14.11 -19.11
C VAL A 488 -10.15 -12.77 -18.42
N ASP A 489 -9.27 -11.91 -18.95
CA ASP A 489 -8.97 -10.62 -18.31
C ASP A 489 -10.16 -9.65 -18.33
N GLU A 490 -11.00 -9.68 -19.37
CA GLU A 490 -12.22 -8.85 -19.43
C GLU A 490 -13.27 -9.34 -18.43
N ASN A 491 -13.55 -10.64 -18.42
CA ASN A 491 -14.51 -11.24 -17.49
C ASN A 491 -14.04 -11.14 -16.04
N TRP A 492 -12.74 -11.33 -15.77
CA TRP A 492 -12.16 -11.14 -14.44
C TRP A 492 -12.32 -9.71 -13.95
N ARG A 493 -12.11 -8.71 -14.81
CA ARG A 493 -12.31 -7.29 -14.46
C ARG A 493 -13.76 -7.01 -14.07
N GLN A 494 -14.70 -7.56 -14.83
CA GLN A 494 -16.12 -7.43 -14.54
C GLN A 494 -16.48 -8.12 -13.21
N HIS A 495 -15.94 -9.31 -12.96
CA HIS A 495 -16.12 -10.04 -11.71
C HIS A 495 -15.57 -9.29 -10.49
N LEU A 496 -14.41 -8.61 -10.62
CA LEU A 496 -13.89 -7.76 -9.54
C LEU A 496 -14.85 -6.63 -9.17
N LEU A 497 -15.52 -6.02 -10.15
CA LEU A 497 -16.53 -5.00 -9.93
C LEU A 497 -17.76 -5.59 -9.22
N GLU A 498 -18.29 -6.71 -9.72
CA GLU A 498 -19.45 -7.40 -9.12
C GLU A 498 -19.20 -7.79 -7.66
N LEU A 499 -17.97 -8.15 -7.33
CA LEU A 499 -17.58 -8.49 -5.96
C LEU A 499 -17.41 -7.30 -5.05
N ASP A 500 -16.95 -6.16 -5.57
CA ASP A 500 -16.87 -4.92 -4.79
C ASP A 500 -18.29 -4.45 -4.43
N ASP A 501 -19.24 -4.48 -5.39
CA ASP A 501 -20.66 -4.21 -5.13
C ASP A 501 -21.25 -5.20 -4.11
N LEU A 502 -20.93 -6.49 -4.25
CA LEU A 502 -21.39 -7.52 -3.31
C LEU A 502 -20.90 -7.25 -1.88
N LYS A 503 -19.64 -6.83 -1.69
CA LYS A 503 -19.10 -6.52 -0.35
C LYS A 503 -19.85 -5.37 0.32
N GLU A 504 -20.27 -4.36 -0.43
CA GLU A 504 -21.03 -3.23 0.11
C GLU A 504 -22.43 -3.65 0.56
N VAL A 505 -23.08 -4.56 -0.18
CA VAL A 505 -24.46 -4.98 0.07
C VAL A 505 -24.57 -6.14 1.07
N ILE A 506 -23.58 -7.02 1.15
CA ILE A 506 -23.68 -8.25 1.96
C ILE A 506 -23.83 -7.98 3.46
N GLY A 507 -23.34 -6.84 3.93
CA GLY A 507 -23.50 -6.39 5.32
C GLY A 507 -24.97 -6.31 5.76
N TRP A 508 -25.89 -6.01 4.84
CA TRP A 508 -27.33 -5.94 5.14
C TRP A 508 -27.95 -7.31 5.44
N ARG A 509 -27.36 -8.42 4.96
CA ARG A 509 -27.83 -9.78 5.30
C ARG A 509 -27.68 -10.11 6.79
N ALA A 510 -26.83 -9.38 7.51
CA ALA A 510 -26.71 -9.49 8.97
C ALA A 510 -28.03 -9.22 9.70
N TYR A 511 -28.89 -8.34 9.17
CA TYR A 511 -30.21 -8.05 9.74
C TYR A 511 -31.16 -9.26 9.73
N GLY A 512 -30.94 -10.21 8.83
CA GLY A 512 -31.70 -11.46 8.75
C GLY A 512 -31.16 -12.60 9.62
N GLY A 513 -30.20 -12.32 10.52
CA GLY A 513 -29.59 -13.32 11.40
C GLY A 513 -28.63 -14.29 10.68
N ARG A 514 -28.26 -14.02 9.43
CA ARG A 514 -27.26 -14.80 8.68
C ARG A 514 -25.89 -14.16 8.81
N ASP A 515 -24.86 -15.00 8.87
CA ASP A 515 -23.47 -14.53 8.87
C ASP A 515 -23.08 -13.96 7.50
N PRO A 516 -22.73 -12.65 7.40
CA PRO A 516 -22.39 -12.02 6.12
C PRO A 516 -21.21 -12.65 5.40
N LEU A 517 -20.20 -13.14 6.15
CA LEU A 517 -19.00 -13.74 5.53
C LEU A 517 -19.34 -15.06 4.84
N THR A 518 -20.16 -15.89 5.48
CA THR A 518 -20.62 -17.16 4.90
C THR A 518 -21.46 -16.92 3.65
N GLU A 519 -22.37 -15.96 3.69
CA GLU A 519 -23.17 -15.56 2.53
C GLU A 519 -22.30 -14.98 1.42
N PHE A 520 -21.31 -14.14 1.76
CA PHE A 520 -20.33 -13.63 0.81
C PHE A 520 -19.55 -14.77 0.12
N LYS A 521 -19.03 -15.73 0.89
CA LYS A 521 -18.28 -16.89 0.35
C LYS A 521 -19.11 -17.66 -0.66
N ARG A 522 -20.37 -17.94 -0.34
CA ARG A 522 -21.29 -18.66 -1.23
C ARG A 522 -21.57 -17.89 -2.51
N GLU A 523 -21.92 -16.62 -2.37
CA GLU A 523 -22.27 -15.76 -3.51
C GLU A 523 -21.06 -15.48 -4.40
N ALA A 524 -19.91 -15.14 -3.81
CA ALA A 524 -18.67 -14.92 -4.54
C ALA A 524 -18.19 -16.17 -5.29
N HIS A 525 -18.40 -17.37 -4.72
CA HIS A 525 -18.10 -18.60 -5.42
C HIS A 525 -19.05 -18.83 -6.60
N ARG A 526 -20.36 -18.59 -6.44
CA ARG A 526 -21.34 -18.66 -7.53
C ARG A 526 -20.97 -17.72 -8.69
N LEU A 527 -20.73 -16.45 -8.39
CA LEU A 527 -20.32 -15.44 -9.38
C LEU A 527 -19.03 -15.84 -10.10
N PHE A 528 -18.06 -16.40 -9.37
CA PHE A 528 -16.81 -16.87 -9.97
C PHE A 528 -17.01 -18.04 -10.94
N GLN A 529 -17.85 -19.02 -10.60
CA GLN A 529 -18.18 -20.12 -11.51
C GLN A 529 -18.92 -19.59 -12.76
N GLU A 530 -19.89 -18.69 -12.58
CA GLU A 530 -20.61 -18.05 -13.69
C GLU A 530 -19.67 -17.24 -14.60
N MET A 531 -18.69 -16.56 -14.02
CA MET A 531 -17.67 -15.84 -14.77
C MET A 531 -16.77 -16.80 -15.57
N LEU A 532 -16.37 -17.94 -15.00
CA LEU A 532 -15.53 -18.93 -15.72
C LEU A 532 -16.29 -19.48 -16.92
N LEU A 533 -17.53 -19.94 -16.71
CA LEU A 533 -18.38 -20.47 -17.78
C LEU A 533 -18.62 -19.43 -18.89
N ARG A 534 -18.85 -18.16 -18.51
CA ARG A 534 -19.00 -17.07 -19.48
C ARG A 534 -17.73 -16.85 -20.30
N ALA A 535 -16.57 -16.84 -19.63
CA ALA A 535 -15.29 -16.68 -20.30
C ALA A 535 -14.97 -17.85 -21.25
N GLU A 536 -15.28 -19.08 -20.86
CA GLU A 536 -15.10 -20.27 -21.69
C GLU A 536 -16.03 -20.26 -22.90
N GLU A 537 -17.32 -19.96 -22.71
CA GLU A 537 -18.29 -19.83 -23.81
C GLU A 537 -17.89 -18.73 -24.80
N GLU A 538 -17.46 -17.56 -24.32
CA GLU A 538 -16.98 -16.47 -25.17
C GLU A 538 -15.72 -16.85 -25.95
N ALA A 539 -14.77 -17.51 -25.30
CA ALA A 539 -13.53 -17.96 -25.94
C ALA A 539 -13.81 -19.03 -27.02
N LEU A 540 -14.61 -20.06 -26.70
CA LEU A 540 -14.97 -21.11 -27.64
C LEU A 540 -15.80 -20.60 -28.80
N THR A 541 -16.78 -19.74 -28.54
CA THR A 541 -17.61 -19.15 -29.61
C THR A 541 -16.75 -18.38 -30.60
N PHE A 542 -15.72 -17.68 -30.11
CA PHE A 542 -14.77 -16.97 -30.97
C PHE A 542 -13.84 -17.93 -31.73
N LEU A 543 -13.24 -18.91 -31.04
CA LEU A 543 -12.25 -19.82 -31.62
C LEU A 543 -12.84 -20.82 -32.61
N LEU A 544 -14.03 -21.34 -32.33
CA LEU A 544 -14.72 -22.30 -33.19
C LEU A 544 -15.40 -21.61 -34.39
N SER A 545 -15.61 -20.29 -34.34
CA SER A 545 -16.30 -19.55 -35.39
C SER A 545 -15.70 -19.82 -36.79
N PRO A 546 -16.50 -20.31 -37.75
CA PRO A 546 -16.04 -20.55 -39.12
C PRO A 546 -15.51 -19.28 -39.82
N LYS A 547 -15.98 -18.10 -39.38
CA LYS A 547 -15.62 -16.79 -39.93
C LYS A 547 -14.28 -16.24 -39.44
N LEU A 548 -13.65 -16.89 -38.47
CA LEU A 548 -12.36 -16.45 -37.93
C LEU A 548 -11.32 -16.41 -39.07
N THR A 549 -10.71 -15.26 -39.31
CA THR A 549 -9.66 -15.08 -40.32
C THR A 549 -8.50 -14.31 -39.71
N VAL A 550 -7.28 -14.79 -39.94
CA VAL A 550 -6.06 -14.07 -39.56
C VAL A 550 -5.72 -13.13 -40.71
N ARG A 551 -5.78 -11.82 -40.48
CA ARG A 551 -5.22 -10.85 -41.43
C ARG A 551 -3.70 -10.99 -41.40
N GLY A 552 -3.12 -11.53 -42.47
CA GLY A 552 -1.68 -11.50 -42.68
C GLY A 552 -1.17 -10.06 -42.74
N ALA A 553 0.09 -9.84 -42.35
CA ALA A 553 0.75 -8.55 -42.58
C ALA A 553 0.70 -8.22 -44.09
N PRO A 554 0.50 -6.94 -44.48
CA PRO A 554 0.62 -6.57 -45.89
C PRO A 554 2.02 -7.01 -46.38
N PRO A 555 2.12 -7.60 -47.59
CA PRO A 555 3.41 -8.00 -48.12
C PRO A 555 4.34 -6.77 -48.13
N PRO A 556 5.63 -6.94 -47.79
CA PRO A 556 6.59 -5.84 -47.96
C PRO A 556 6.49 -5.36 -49.41
N PRO A 557 6.51 -4.04 -49.67
CA PRO A 557 6.42 -3.54 -51.03
C PRO A 557 7.50 -4.22 -51.86
N GLU A 558 7.08 -4.89 -52.94
CA GLU A 558 8.02 -5.52 -53.87
C GLU A 558 9.04 -4.47 -54.29
N ALA A 559 10.32 -4.78 -54.06
CA ALA A 559 11.39 -3.93 -54.54
C ALA A 559 11.27 -3.87 -56.06
N MET A 560 10.85 -2.71 -56.58
CA MET A 560 10.80 -2.46 -58.01
C MET A 560 12.19 -2.77 -58.59
N PRO A 561 12.28 -3.55 -59.69
CA PRO A 561 13.56 -3.80 -60.31
C PRO A 561 14.16 -2.47 -60.77
N VAL A 562 15.40 -2.22 -60.37
CA VAL A 562 16.21 -1.10 -60.85
C VAL A 562 16.43 -1.32 -62.35
N GLY A 563 15.61 -0.68 -63.18
CA GLY A 563 15.78 -0.62 -64.62
C GLY A 563 16.90 0.37 -64.96
N THR A 564 17.95 -0.12 -65.60
CA THR A 564 19.00 0.68 -66.27
C THR A 564 18.40 1.64 -67.30
N PRO A 565 18.98 2.86 -67.46
CA PRO A 565 18.44 3.88 -68.35
C PRO A 565 18.89 3.63 -69.80
N ALA A 566 17.94 3.61 -70.73
CA ALA A 566 18.21 3.73 -72.16
C ALA A 566 17.34 4.86 -72.74
N ALA A 567 17.97 5.67 -73.58
CA ALA A 567 17.55 7.00 -73.99
C ALA A 567 16.71 7.05 -75.29
N GLY A 568 15.91 8.13 -75.40
CA GLY A 568 15.32 8.70 -76.63
C GLY A 568 13.88 8.24 -76.93
N GLU A 569 12.91 9.07 -77.35
CA GLU A 569 12.86 10.51 -77.67
C GLU A 569 11.37 10.92 -77.87
N GLY A 570 11.03 12.17 -77.49
CA GLY A 570 9.84 12.94 -77.92
C GLY A 570 8.49 12.68 -77.19
N THR A 571 7.66 13.68 -76.81
CA THR A 571 7.65 15.13 -77.08
C THR A 571 6.66 15.82 -76.11
N SER A 572 6.95 17.09 -75.76
CA SER A 572 6.02 18.18 -75.40
C SER A 572 5.29 18.14 -74.03
N THR A 573 5.20 19.17 -73.19
CA THR A 573 5.60 20.59 -73.26
C THR A 573 5.53 21.22 -71.83
N THR A 574 6.39 22.23 -71.59
CA THR A 574 6.28 23.38 -70.65
C THR A 574 6.36 23.20 -69.10
N ALA A 575 7.59 23.24 -68.58
CA ALA A 575 8.22 24.34 -67.79
C ALA A 575 7.33 25.21 -66.83
N VAL A 576 7.54 25.23 -65.49
CA VAL A 576 8.55 26.00 -64.66
C VAL A 576 8.06 27.44 -64.37
N LYS A 577 7.99 28.07 -63.16
CA LYS A 577 8.74 28.02 -61.87
C LYS A 577 8.04 28.93 -60.79
N PRO A 578 8.60 29.25 -59.57
CA PRO A 578 7.85 29.22 -58.28
C PRO A 578 7.89 30.47 -57.35
N GLN A 579 7.06 30.45 -56.29
CA GLN A 579 7.17 31.04 -54.91
C GLN A 579 7.18 32.59 -54.71
N PRO A 580 6.87 33.17 -53.50
CA PRO A 580 6.93 32.61 -52.11
C PRO A 580 5.84 33.05 -51.06
N ALA A 581 5.98 32.51 -49.83
CA ALA A 581 5.51 33.02 -48.50
C ALA A 581 3.99 32.95 -48.16
N GLU A 582 3.48 32.64 -46.95
CA GLU A 582 4.01 32.58 -45.57
C GLU A 582 3.02 31.81 -44.63
N ARG A 583 3.55 31.11 -43.60
CA ARG A 583 3.03 30.83 -42.22
C ARG A 583 1.66 30.09 -42.02
N ALA A 584 1.45 29.18 -41.06
CA ALA A 584 2.26 28.59 -39.98
C ALA A 584 1.51 27.40 -39.29
N GLY A 585 2.28 26.50 -38.63
CA GLY A 585 1.86 25.76 -37.41
C GLY A 585 1.42 24.29 -37.59
N LYS A 586 2.32 23.31 -37.79
CA LYS A 586 3.07 22.47 -36.81
C LYS A 586 2.23 21.55 -35.88
N GLU A 587 2.32 20.25 -36.18
CA GLU A 587 1.97 19.09 -35.34
C GLU A 587 2.97 18.86 -34.18
N PRO A 588 2.55 18.21 -33.07
CA PRO A 588 3.44 17.93 -31.94
C PRO A 588 4.21 16.61 -32.11
N LYS A 589 5.54 16.67 -31.98
CA LYS A 589 6.43 15.50 -31.79
C LYS A 589 6.77 15.35 -30.31
N PHE A 590 6.37 14.25 -29.68
CA PHE A 590 6.92 13.82 -28.40
C PHE A 590 8.29 13.16 -28.62
N LYS A 591 9.38 13.78 -28.16
CA LYS A 591 10.71 13.16 -28.00
C LYS A 591 10.87 12.74 -26.53
N ALA A 592 11.14 11.46 -26.28
CA ALA A 592 11.57 10.99 -24.97
C ALA A 592 12.91 11.66 -24.58
N LYS A 593 12.99 12.22 -23.37
CA LYS A 593 14.22 12.81 -22.83
C LYS A 593 15.16 11.68 -22.38
N VAL A 594 16.36 11.61 -22.97
CA VAL A 594 17.42 10.71 -22.52
C VAL A 594 17.99 11.23 -21.20
N GLY A 595 18.03 10.38 -20.18
CA GLY A 595 18.55 10.70 -18.86
C GLY A 595 20.08 10.85 -18.86
N ARG A 596 20.61 11.66 -17.94
CA ARG A 596 22.05 12.00 -17.84
C ARG A 596 22.97 10.77 -17.75
N ASN A 597 22.48 9.68 -17.13
CA ASN A 597 23.22 8.43 -16.94
C ASN A 597 22.88 7.33 -17.95
N ASP A 598 21.95 7.57 -18.88
CA ASP A 598 21.55 6.59 -19.89
C ASP A 598 22.64 6.42 -20.97
N PRO A 599 22.64 5.29 -21.70
CA PRO A 599 23.50 5.10 -22.86
C PRO A 599 23.32 6.25 -23.87
N CYS A 600 24.42 6.82 -24.34
CA CYS A 600 24.35 7.94 -25.26
C CYS A 600 23.76 7.50 -26.61
N PRO A 601 22.72 8.19 -27.14
CA PRO A 601 22.02 7.80 -28.37
C PRO A 601 22.87 7.93 -29.63
N CYS A 602 24.08 8.50 -29.56
CA CYS A 602 25.03 8.50 -30.67
C CYS A 602 25.75 7.15 -30.88
N GLY A 603 25.46 6.13 -30.06
CA GLY A 603 26.05 4.79 -30.21
C GLY A 603 27.49 4.68 -29.71
N SER A 604 28.00 5.67 -28.97
CA SER A 604 29.40 5.71 -28.50
C SER A 604 29.73 4.74 -27.36
N GLY A 605 28.75 4.00 -26.83
CA GLY A 605 28.92 3.10 -25.68
C GLY A 605 29.15 3.80 -24.33
N LYS A 606 29.22 5.14 -24.29
CA LYS A 606 29.41 5.95 -23.08
C LYS A 606 28.06 6.46 -22.53
N LYS A 607 27.99 6.78 -21.23
CA LYS A 607 26.82 7.46 -20.63
C LYS A 607 26.64 8.86 -21.23
N TYR A 608 25.40 9.33 -21.38
CA TYR A 608 25.07 10.61 -22.05
C TYR A 608 25.89 11.79 -21.49
N LYS A 609 26.03 11.91 -20.16
CA LYS A 609 26.84 12.95 -19.50
C LYS A 609 28.33 12.97 -19.84
N HIS A 610 28.87 11.87 -20.36
CA HIS A 610 30.27 11.75 -20.74
C HIS A 610 30.48 11.76 -22.26
N CYS A 611 29.42 11.98 -23.03
CA CYS A 611 29.43 12.05 -24.49
C CYS A 611 28.63 13.29 -24.97
N CYS A 612 27.50 13.13 -25.67
CA CYS A 612 26.75 14.25 -26.24
C CYS A 612 26.16 15.22 -25.20
N GLY A 613 26.10 14.82 -23.93
CA GLY A 613 25.69 15.67 -22.82
C GLY A 613 26.84 16.41 -22.11
N LYS A 614 28.09 16.32 -22.59
CA LYS A 614 29.22 17.10 -22.02
C LYS A 614 29.14 18.60 -22.36
N ASP A 615 28.65 18.93 -23.54
CA ASP A 615 28.55 20.31 -24.03
C ASP A 615 27.13 20.90 -23.87
N ALA A 616 26.24 20.16 -23.20
CA ALA A 616 24.89 20.58 -22.86
C ALA A 616 24.86 21.09 -21.41
N THR A 617 25.50 22.23 -21.16
CA THR A 617 25.30 23.07 -19.97
C THR A 617 24.32 24.19 -20.27
#